data_AF-A0AAW3EPQ9-F1
#
_entry.id   AF-A0AAW3EPQ9-F1
#
_cell.length_a   1.000
_cell.length_b   1.000
_cell.length_c   1.000
_cell.angle_alpha   90.00
_cell.angle_beta   90.00
_cell.angle_gamma   90.00
#
_symmetry.space_group_name_H-M   'P 1'
#
loop_
_entity.id
_entity.type
_entity.pdbx_description
1 polymer ?
#
loop_
_entity_poly.entity_id
_entity_poly.type
_entity_poly.pdbx_seq_one_letter_code
_entity_poly.pdbx_strand_id
1 'polypeptide(L)' 'MFALVIFVCYLGHGCDDLVIGAYNTEAQCLQAMDEQRLRRAGCFPIEEYIDGFWVPAQEYADF' A
#
# COMPACT_ATOMS: atom_id res chain seq x y z
N MET A 1 -5.37 13.79 1.33
CA MET A 1 -4.97 12.88 2.43
C MET A 1 -4.42 11.60 1.82
N PHE A 2 -3.50 10.91 2.49
CA PHE A 2 -2.80 9.73 2.00
C PHE A 2 -2.97 8.54 2.96
N ALA A 3 -3.18 7.35 2.44
CA ALA A 3 -3.18 6.09 3.17
C ALA A 3 -1.85 5.36 2.97
N LEU A 4 -1.27 4.88 4.05
CA LEU A 4 -0.16 3.93 4.02
C LEU A 4 -0.73 2.52 3.99
N VAL A 5 -0.43 1.78 2.94
CA VAL A 5 -0.99 0.46 2.65
C VAL A 5 0.14 -0.55 2.52
N ILE A 6 0.01 -1.70 3.18
CA ILE A 6 0.92 -2.85 3.03
C ILE A 6 0.27 -3.94 2.17
N PHE A 7 1.11 -4.71 1.47
CA PHE A 7 0.67 -5.88 0.71
C PHE A 7 1.11 -7.16 1.38
N VAL A 8 0.13 -7.99 1.74
CA VAL A 8 0.35 -9.27 2.39
C VAL A 8 -0.14 -10.37 1.46
N CYS A 9 0.78 -11.21 0.99
CA CYS A 9 0.46 -12.35 0.15
C CYS A 9 0.45 -13.63 0.97
N TYR A 10 -0.67 -14.36 0.93
CA TYR A 10 -0.81 -15.66 1.58
C TYR A 10 -0.60 -16.77 0.56
N LEU A 11 0.13 -17.83 0.96
CA LEU A 11 0.32 -19.01 0.13
C LEU A 11 -1.04 -19.66 -0.19
N GLY A 12 -1.45 -19.58 -1.46
CA GLY A 12 -2.69 -20.18 -1.96
C GLY A 12 -3.95 -19.33 -1.85
N HIS A 13 -3.88 -18.10 -1.33
CA HIS A 13 -5.06 -17.26 -1.09
C HIS A 13 -4.98 -15.83 -1.66
N GLY A 14 -4.02 -15.58 -2.54
CA GLY A 14 -3.84 -14.26 -3.16
C GLY A 14 -3.13 -13.27 -2.24
N CYS A 15 -3.17 -11.99 -2.63
CA CYS A 15 -2.59 -10.90 -1.86
C CYS A 15 -3.69 -9.94 -1.42
N ASP A 16 -3.66 -9.59 -0.14
CA ASP A 16 -4.54 -8.62 0.47
C ASP A 16 -3.78 -7.31 0.70
N ASP A 17 -4.51 -6.21 0.54
CA ASP A 17 -4.08 -4.88 0.89
C ASP A 17 -4.62 -4.49 2.28
N LEU A 18 -3.75 -3.92 3.11
CA LEU A 18 -4.12 -3.49 4.46
C LEU A 18 -3.69 -2.04 4.69
N VAL A 19 -4.66 -1.18 5.02
CA VAL A 19 -4.38 0.18 5.48
C VAL A 19 -3.85 0.15 6.90
N ILE A 20 -2.65 0.69 7.09
CA ILE A 20 -1.98 0.75 8.40
C ILE A 20 -1.84 2.18 8.93
N GLY A 21 -2.12 3.21 8.12
CA GLY A 21 -2.11 4.59 8.58
C GLY A 21 -2.71 5.57 7.57
N ALA A 22 -3.09 6.76 8.06
CA ALA A 22 -3.59 7.85 7.24
C ALA A 22 -2.88 9.16 7.62
N TYR A 23 -2.48 9.93 6.61
CA TYR A 23 -1.65 11.12 6.74
C TYR A 23 -2.21 12.27 5.91
N ASN A 24 -1.90 13.51 6.31
CA ASN A 24 -2.42 14.67 5.60
C ASN A 24 -1.64 14.96 4.32
N THR A 25 -0.33 14.66 4.31
CA THR A 25 0.56 14.87 3.17
C THR A 25 1.29 13.59 2.76
N GLU A 26 1.71 13.52 1.50
CA GLU A 26 2.48 12.40 0.97
C GLU A 26 3.83 12.25 1.69
N ALA A 27 4.52 13.36 1.92
CA ALA A 27 5.81 13.38 2.61
C ALA A 27 5.74 12.76 4.02
N GLN A 28 4.66 13.03 4.76
CA GLN A 28 4.43 12.40 6.08
C GLN A 28 4.24 10.90 5.96
N CYS A 29 3.49 10.45 4.94
CA CYS A 29 3.27 9.03 4.71
C CYS A 29 4.58 8.31 4.33
N LEU A 30 5.37 8.89 3.43
CA LEU A 30 6.66 8.32 2.99
C LEU A 30 7.67 8.26 4.14
N GLN A 31 7.72 9.29 4.97
CA GLN A 31 8.54 9.27 6.18
C GLN A 31 8.12 8.13 7.12
N ALA A 32 6.82 7.97 7.38
CA ALA A 32 6.33 6.90 8.23
C ALA A 32 6.60 5.50 7.64
N MET A 33 6.54 5.36 6.31
CA MET A 33 6.89 4.12 5.61
C MET A 33 8.36 3.74 5.81
N ASP A 34 9.26 4.72 5.72
CA ASP A 34 10.70 4.54 5.94
C ASP A 34 11.02 4.23 7.41
N GLU A 35 10.42 4.97 8.35
CA GLU A 35 10.57 4.76 9.80
C GLU A 35 10.15 3.35 10.22
N GLN A 36 9.06 2.84 9.63
CA GLN A 36 8.55 1.48 9.89
C GLN A 36 9.26 0.41 9.05
N ARG A 37 10.22 0.80 8.20
CA ARG A 37 11.01 -0.08 7.31
C ARG A 37 10.14 -0.98 6.43
N LEU A 38 9.02 -0.44 5.96
CA LEU A 38 8.06 -1.19 5.17
C LEU A 38 8.54 -1.23 3.71
N ARG A 39 9.07 -2.39 3.29
CA ARG A 39 9.63 -2.57 1.95
C ARG A 39 8.59 -2.91 0.88
N ARG A 40 7.40 -3.35 1.29
CA ARG A 40 6.28 -3.75 0.42
C ARG A 40 5.02 -2.99 0.83
N ALA A 41 5.15 -1.67 0.80
CA ALA A 41 4.09 -0.73 1.13
C ALA A 41 4.07 0.42 0.14
N GLY A 42 2.95 1.13 0.10
CA GLY A 42 2.80 2.33 -0.70
C GLY A 42 1.96 3.40 0.01
N CYS A 43 2.19 4.64 -0.39
CA CYS A 43 1.39 5.79 0.04
C CYS A 43 0.45 6.18 -1.09
N PHE A 44 -0.86 6.08 -0.85
CA PHE A 44 -1.88 6.28 -1.87
C PHE A 44 -2.82 7.43 -1.48
N PRO A 45 -3.26 8.28 -2.42
CA PRO A 45 -4.31 9.24 -2.15
C PRO A 45 -5.59 8.53 -1.67
N ILE A 46 -6.17 8.97 -0.55
CA ILE A 46 -7.35 8.31 0.03
C ILE A 46 -8.55 8.34 -0.93
N GLU A 47 -8.68 9.41 -1.71
CA GLU A 47 -9.73 9.55 -2.72
C GLU A 47 -9.68 8.45 -3.79
N GLU A 48 -8.50 7.86 -4.05
CA GLU A 48 -8.30 6.77 -5.02
C GLU A 48 -8.41 5.37 -4.39
N TYR A 49 -8.34 5.25 -3.07
CA TYR A 49 -8.44 3.97 -2.35
C TYR A 49 -9.90 3.54 -2.13
N ILE A 50 -10.81 4.49 -1.92
CA ILE A 50 -12.22 4.22 -1.53
C ILE A 50 -13.05 3.62 -2.68
N ASP A 51 -12.68 3.85 -3.94
CA ASP A 51 -13.48 3.40 -5.09
C ASP A 51 -13.26 1.92 -5.46
N GLY A 52 -12.45 1.16 -4.72
CA GLY A 52 -12.30 -0.29 -4.92
C GLY A 52 -11.67 -0.71 -6.25
N PHE A 53 -11.18 0.24 -7.06
CA PHE A 53 -10.48 0.00 -8.33
C PHE A 53 -8.97 -0.20 -8.15
N TRP A 54 -8.47 -0.18 -6.91
CA TRP A 54 -7.05 -0.36 -6.67
C TRP A 54 -6.69 -1.85 -6.77
N VAL A 55 -6.14 -2.23 -7.92
CA VAL A 55 -5.55 -3.55 -8.14
C VAL A 55 -4.05 -3.44 -7.85
N PRO A 56 -3.45 -4.30 -7.02
CA PRO A 56 -2.02 -4.27 -6.81
C PRO A 56 -1.26 -4.33 -8.13
N ALA A 57 -0.16 -3.58 -8.21
CA ALA A 57 0.77 -3.68 -9.32
C ALA A 57 1.16 -5.16 -9.48
N GLN A 58 0.66 -5.81 -10.52
CA GLN A 58 1.01 -7.18 -10.84
C GLN A 58 2.45 -7.15 -11.37
N GLU A 59 3.43 -7.44 -10.52
CA GLU A 59 4.72 -7.89 -11.01
C GLU A 59 4.48 -9.25 -11.68
N TYR A 60 4.44 -9.24 -13.01
CA TYR A 60 4.71 -10.43 -13.79
C TYR A 60 6.12 -10.87 -13.42
N ALA A 61 6.24 -11.90 -12.59
CA ALA A 61 7.51 -12.57 -12.40
C ALA A 61 7.89 -13.21 -13.74
N ASP A 62 8.87 -12.64 -14.43
CA ASP A 62 9.53 -13.32 -15.55
C ASP A 62 10.17 -14.60 -14.99
N PHE A 63 9.59 -15.74 -15.37
CA PHE A 63 10.04 -17.09 -15.04
C PHE A 63 11.34 -17.45 -15.80
#